data_AF-A0A7Y2NTH7-F1
#
_entry.id   AF-A0A7Y2NTH7-F1
#
_cell.length_a   1.000
_cell.length_b   1.000
_cell.length_c   1.000
_cell.angle_alpha   90.00
_cell.angle_beta   90.00
_cell.angle_gamma   90.00
#
_symmetry.space_group_name_H-M   'P 1'
#
loop_
_entity.id
_entity.type
_entity.pdbx_description
1 polymer ?
#
loop_
_entity_poly.entity_id
_entity_poly.type
_entity_poly.pdbx_seq_one_letter_code
_entity_poly.pdbx_strand_id
1 'polypeptide(L)'
;MAEHAENDVGFGLMRALSRVRGMSRVTTMVESVELNEKREKSASQLAAKRQALKDQAEHHNALELWPLPGLAPMTRVRTNFGDVHSIALRKGDKVLTKTGEYLRIEWVNRIMLDEHILKLKPDSNPIVLGAGSLNSGVPSTEMMVSPRQVICSDERSGLPKSREASMLLSRPGVRRINETGLTYTMFHVGETADIYCEGIYLRFPIET
;
A
#
# COMPACT_ATOMS: atom_id res chain seq x y z
N MET A 1 -44.23 -41.48 -45.96
CA MET A 1 -43.30 -42.23 -46.83
C MET A 1 -42.04 -42.45 -45.99
N ALA A 2 -42.03 -43.52 -45.19
CA ALA A 2 -41.42 -44.84 -45.53
C ALA A 2 -39.88 -44.73 -45.41
N GLU A 3 -39.22 -45.05 -44.29
CA GLU A 3 -39.07 -46.32 -43.54
C GLU A 3 -37.93 -47.22 -44.08
N HIS A 4 -37.18 -47.82 -43.13
CA HIS A 4 -36.24 -48.97 -43.20
C HIS A 4 -34.79 -48.73 -43.64
N ALA A 5 -33.75 -49.41 -43.13
CA ALA A 5 -33.49 -50.38 -42.03
C ALA A 5 -31.94 -50.56 -42.02
N GLU A 6 -31.20 -50.60 -40.91
CA GLU A 6 -30.98 -51.65 -39.89
C GLU A 6 -30.30 -52.97 -40.35
N ASN A 7 -29.39 -53.47 -39.48
CA ASN A 7 -28.70 -54.77 -39.36
C ASN A 7 -27.23 -54.80 -39.85
N ASP A 8 -26.19 -54.94 -39.01
CA ASP A 8 -25.86 -55.81 -37.83
C ASP A 8 -25.21 -57.16 -38.19
N VAL A 9 -24.46 -57.70 -37.21
CA VAL A 9 -23.80 -59.02 -37.07
C VAL A 9 -22.33 -59.04 -37.57
N GLY A 10 -21.26 -59.28 -36.79
CA GLY A 10 -21.06 -59.97 -35.50
C GLY A 10 -20.32 -61.31 -35.71
N PHE A 11 -19.17 -61.57 -35.04
CA PHE A 11 -18.80 -62.87 -34.41
C PHE A 11 -17.31 -63.03 -33.96
N GLY A 12 -17.14 -63.31 -32.64
CA GLY A 12 -16.28 -64.34 -32.01
C GLY A 12 -14.74 -64.17 -31.92
N LEU A 13 -13.99 -64.82 -31.03
CA LEU A 13 -14.17 -65.41 -29.68
C LEU A 13 -12.76 -65.84 -29.15
N MET A 14 -12.51 -65.62 -27.85
CA MET A 14 -11.60 -66.30 -26.89
C MET A 14 -10.04 -66.20 -26.91
N ARG A 15 -9.57 -65.62 -25.79
CA ARG A 15 -8.58 -66.07 -24.75
C ARG A 15 -7.20 -66.63 -25.15
N ALA A 16 -6.17 -66.00 -24.56
CA ALA A 16 -5.07 -66.69 -23.87
C ALA A 16 -4.51 -65.84 -22.72
N LEU A 17 -4.45 -66.41 -21.51
CA LEU A 17 -3.77 -65.85 -20.33
C LEU A 17 -2.34 -66.39 -20.26
N SER A 18 -1.40 -65.55 -19.77
CA SER A 18 -0.37 -65.87 -18.76
C SER A 18 1.09 -65.49 -19.10
N ARG A 19 1.61 -64.58 -18.25
CA ARG A 19 3.00 -64.41 -17.76
C ARG A 19 4.02 -63.75 -18.68
N VAL A 20 4.44 -62.52 -18.31
CA VAL A 20 5.79 -62.19 -17.82
C VAL A 20 5.75 -60.92 -16.93
N ARG A 21 6.24 -61.11 -15.69
CA ARG A 21 6.97 -60.23 -14.74
C ARG A 21 6.54 -58.78 -14.47
N GLY A 22 6.38 -58.51 -13.17
CA GLY A 22 6.12 -57.21 -12.57
C GLY A 22 7.05 -56.07 -13.02
N MET A 23 6.40 -55.02 -13.51
CA MET A 23 6.82 -53.63 -13.47
C MET A 23 5.53 -52.78 -13.54
N SER A 24 5.56 -51.56 -13.03
CA SER A 24 4.46 -50.56 -13.06
C SER A 24 3.40 -50.56 -11.95
N ARG A 25 3.80 -50.76 -10.67
CA ARG A 25 3.16 -49.99 -9.57
C ARG A 25 4.07 -48.84 -9.10
N VAL A 26 5.38 -49.08 -9.15
CA VAL A 26 6.42 -48.07 -8.91
C VAL A 26 6.46 -47.05 -10.05
N THR A 27 6.38 -47.46 -11.31
CA THR A 27 6.42 -46.56 -12.48
C THR A 27 5.28 -45.52 -12.47
N THR A 28 4.05 -45.94 -12.13
CA THR A 28 2.88 -45.05 -12.04
C THR A 28 2.93 -44.10 -10.83
N MET A 29 3.57 -44.52 -9.73
CA MET A 29 3.84 -43.65 -8.59
C MET A 29 4.92 -42.61 -8.90
N VAL A 30 5.98 -42.99 -9.62
CA VAL A 30 7.03 -42.05 -10.04
C VAL A 30 6.48 -41.00 -11.02
N GLU A 31 5.68 -41.41 -12.02
CA GLU A 31 5.04 -40.47 -12.95
C GLU A 31 4.08 -39.49 -12.27
N SER A 32 3.32 -39.95 -11.26
CA SER A 32 2.38 -39.10 -10.53
C SER A 32 3.10 -38.13 -9.58
N VAL A 33 4.24 -38.52 -9.01
CA VAL A 33 5.11 -37.61 -8.23
C VAL A 33 5.75 -36.56 -9.15
N GLU A 34 6.28 -36.95 -10.31
CA GLU A 34 6.85 -36.01 -11.29
C GLU A 34 5.80 -35.03 -11.85
N LEU A 35 4.57 -35.49 -12.09
CA LEU A 35 3.46 -34.65 -12.51
C LEU A 35 3.06 -33.65 -11.42
N ASN A 36 3.10 -34.04 -10.15
CA ASN A 36 2.80 -33.16 -9.03
C ASN A 36 3.91 -32.10 -8.84
N GLU A 37 5.17 -32.48 -8.91
CA GLU A 37 6.30 -31.54 -8.85
C GLU A 37 6.28 -30.52 -10.00
N LYS A 38 5.91 -30.95 -11.22
CA LYS A 38 5.75 -30.04 -12.37
C LYS A 38 4.61 -29.04 -12.15
N ARG A 39 3.51 -29.45 -11.53
CA ARG A 39 2.37 -28.56 -11.20
C ARG A 39 2.74 -27.56 -10.12
N GLU A 40 3.43 -27.99 -9.08
CA GLU A 40 3.90 -27.11 -7.99
C GLU A 40 4.92 -26.07 -8.49
N LYS A 41 5.88 -26.49 -9.31
CA LYS A 41 6.82 -25.58 -9.99
C LYS A 41 6.12 -24.59 -10.93
N SER A 42 5.09 -25.03 -11.65
CA SER A 42 4.31 -24.16 -12.54
C SER A 42 3.45 -23.16 -11.76
N ALA A 43 2.83 -23.59 -10.65
CA ALA A 43 2.01 -22.74 -9.79
C ALA A 43 2.86 -21.67 -9.07
N SER A 44 4.03 -22.05 -8.55
CA SER A 44 4.99 -21.13 -7.94
C SER A 44 5.54 -20.12 -8.95
N GLN A 45 5.87 -20.54 -10.18
CA GLN A 45 6.27 -19.63 -11.26
C GLN A 45 5.15 -18.65 -11.65
N LEU A 46 3.89 -19.11 -11.71
CA LEU A 46 2.75 -18.24 -11.98
C LEU A 46 2.53 -17.21 -10.88
N ALA A 47 2.70 -17.61 -9.61
CA ALA A 47 2.60 -16.72 -8.45
C ALA A 47 3.72 -15.66 -8.46
N ALA A 48 4.96 -16.07 -8.73
CA ALA A 48 6.10 -15.15 -8.87
C ALA A 48 5.90 -14.18 -10.05
N LYS A 49 5.42 -14.65 -11.20
CA LYS A 49 5.11 -13.80 -12.36
C LYS A 49 3.99 -12.80 -12.06
N ARG A 50 2.93 -13.23 -11.35
CA ARG A 50 1.86 -12.33 -10.89
C ARG A 50 2.37 -11.27 -9.93
N GLN A 51 3.23 -11.67 -8.98
CA GLN A 51 3.84 -10.74 -8.04
C GLN A 51 4.72 -9.73 -8.78
N ALA A 52 5.60 -10.17 -9.69
CA ALA A 52 6.45 -9.28 -10.47
C ALA A 52 5.66 -8.30 -11.36
N LEU A 53 4.57 -8.76 -12.00
CA LEU A 53 3.69 -7.88 -12.77
C LEU A 53 2.99 -6.84 -11.88
N LYS A 54 2.62 -7.25 -10.66
CA LYS A 54 2.03 -6.35 -9.66
C LYS A 54 3.05 -5.31 -9.20
N ASP A 55 4.28 -5.74 -8.89
CA ASP A 55 5.38 -4.87 -8.50
C ASP A 55 5.72 -3.87 -9.63
N GLN A 56 5.73 -4.33 -10.89
CA GLN A 56 5.93 -3.46 -12.06
C GLN A 56 4.80 -2.44 -12.26
N ALA A 57 3.54 -2.86 -12.09
CA ALA A 57 2.39 -1.97 -12.19
C ALA A 57 2.36 -0.94 -11.03
N GLU A 58 2.70 -1.36 -9.82
CA GLU A 58 2.85 -0.48 -8.65
C GLU A 58 3.99 0.53 -8.86
N HIS A 59 5.11 0.11 -9.45
CA HIS A 59 6.23 1.00 -9.77
C HIS A 59 5.89 2.03 -10.86
N HIS A 60 5.22 1.61 -11.94
CA HIS A 60 4.78 2.53 -13.00
C HIS A 60 3.77 3.58 -12.48
N ASN A 61 2.81 3.14 -11.67
CA ASN A 61 1.83 4.04 -11.04
C ASN A 61 2.50 4.98 -10.02
N ALA A 62 3.53 4.52 -9.30
CA ALA A 62 4.28 5.37 -8.35
C ALA A 62 5.05 6.52 -9.04
N LEU A 63 5.41 6.38 -10.32
CA LEU A 63 6.01 7.46 -11.12
C LEU A 63 4.97 8.51 -11.58
N GLU A 64 3.70 8.11 -11.71
CA GLU A 64 2.59 9.02 -12.03
C GLU A 64 2.01 9.70 -10.79
N LEU A 65 2.15 9.11 -9.60
CA LEU A 65 1.57 9.62 -8.35
C LEU A 65 2.47 10.68 -7.67
N TRP A 66 1.85 11.60 -6.93
CA TRP A 66 2.50 12.67 -6.18
C TRP A 66 3.45 12.04 -5.17
N PRO A 67 4.77 12.20 -5.29
CA PRO A 67 5.70 11.29 -4.62
C PRO A 67 6.07 11.73 -3.20
N LEU A 68 5.69 12.94 -2.78
CA LEU A 68 6.28 13.58 -1.61
C LEU A 68 5.32 13.58 -0.41
N PRO A 69 5.77 13.19 0.80
CA PRO A 69 5.01 13.42 2.02
C PRO A 69 4.95 14.93 2.33
N GLY A 70 4.20 15.33 3.36
CA GLY A 70 4.14 16.73 3.76
C GLY A 70 2.88 17.11 4.52
N LEU A 71 2.98 18.22 5.25
CA LEU A 71 1.91 18.79 6.05
C LEU A 71 1.34 20.04 5.36
N ALA A 72 0.02 20.16 5.31
CA ALA A 72 -0.59 21.43 4.93
C ALA A 72 -0.29 22.54 5.97
N PRO A 73 -0.41 23.83 5.60
CA PRO A 73 0.13 24.94 6.39
C PRO A 73 -0.39 25.02 7.82
N MET A 74 -1.67 24.69 8.02
CA MET A 74 -2.35 24.83 9.31
C MET A 74 -2.18 23.62 10.24
N THR A 75 -1.62 22.50 9.76
CA THR A 75 -1.35 21.34 10.60
C THR A 75 -0.29 21.70 11.64
N ARG A 76 -0.60 21.54 12.94
CA ARG A 76 0.34 21.84 14.03
C ARG A 76 1.22 20.65 14.36
N VAL A 77 2.49 20.94 14.62
CA VAL A 77 3.53 20.00 15.05
C VAL A 77 3.91 20.35 16.48
N ARG A 78 4.01 19.33 17.35
CA ARG A 78 4.42 19.54 18.73
C ARG A 78 5.90 19.88 18.79
N THR A 79 6.21 21.09 19.21
CA THR A 79 7.57 21.55 19.51
C THR A 79 7.80 21.65 21.01
N ASN A 80 9.06 21.81 21.42
CA ASN A 80 9.42 21.97 22.84
C ASN A 80 8.92 23.28 23.46
N PHE A 81 8.35 24.20 22.66
CA PHE A 81 7.76 25.45 23.10
C PHE A 81 6.26 25.57 22.73
N GLY A 82 5.62 24.45 22.38
CA GLY A 82 4.19 24.38 22.09
C GLY A 82 3.86 23.82 20.70
N ASP A 83 2.57 23.79 20.37
CA ASP A 83 2.10 23.34 19.06
C ASP A 83 2.24 24.47 18.03
N VAL A 84 3.03 24.24 16.97
CA VAL A 84 3.38 25.25 15.96
C VAL A 84 2.85 24.82 14.60
N HIS A 85 2.20 25.71 13.87
CA HIS A 85 1.77 25.45 12.48
C HIS A 85 2.96 25.08 11.60
N SER A 86 2.79 24.06 10.76
CA SER A 86 3.86 23.51 9.92
C SER A 86 4.53 24.60 9.07
N ILE A 87 3.74 25.54 8.53
CA ILE A 87 4.26 26.64 7.72
C ILE A 87 5.22 27.56 8.47
N ALA A 88 5.16 27.61 9.81
CA ALA A 88 6.01 28.43 10.66
C ALA A 88 7.26 27.70 11.17
N LEU A 89 7.38 26.37 10.97
CA LEU A 89 8.53 25.59 11.42
C LEU A 89 9.82 26.03 10.74
N ARG A 90 10.92 26.00 11.49
CA ARG A 90 12.24 26.41 11.02
C ARG A 90 13.28 25.34 11.35
N LYS A 91 14.35 25.33 10.55
CA LYS A 91 15.57 24.61 10.90
C LYS A 91 16.01 25.06 12.30
N GLY A 92 16.32 24.11 13.17
CA GLY A 92 16.70 24.39 14.55
C GLY A 92 15.60 24.15 15.59
N ASP A 93 14.33 24.24 15.20
CA ASP A 93 13.18 23.94 16.07
C ASP A 93 13.26 22.47 16.52
N LYS A 94 12.84 22.18 17.75
CA LYS A 94 12.82 20.80 18.25
C LYS A 94 11.41 20.25 18.27
N VAL A 95 11.20 19.10 17.64
CA VAL A 95 9.88 18.46 17.48
C VAL A 95 9.80 17.17 18.29
N LEU A 96 8.61 16.88 18.84
CA LEU A 96 8.37 15.71 19.67
C LEU A 96 8.28 14.44 18.81
N THR A 97 9.16 13.49 19.09
CA THR A 97 9.12 12.15 18.49
C THR A 97 8.16 11.22 19.25
N LYS A 98 7.82 10.10 18.61
CA LYS A 98 7.06 9.00 19.24
C LYS A 98 7.76 8.38 20.46
N THR A 99 9.09 8.42 20.51
CA THR A 99 9.87 7.96 21.67
C THR A 99 9.82 8.94 22.85
N GLY A 100 9.28 10.15 22.65
CA GLY A 100 9.14 11.18 23.68
C GLY A 100 10.27 12.21 23.69
N GLU A 101 11.27 12.05 22.83
CA GLU A 101 12.41 12.95 22.72
C GLU A 101 12.09 14.15 21.80
N TYR A 102 12.81 15.25 22.02
CA TYR A 102 12.72 16.43 21.17
C TYR A 102 13.94 16.52 20.26
N LEU A 103 13.78 16.18 18.99
CA LEU A 103 14.85 16.21 18.00
C LEU A 103 14.81 17.51 17.19
N ARG A 104 16.00 18.03 16.85
CA ARG A 104 16.14 19.26 16.09
C ARG A 104 15.84 19.01 14.62
N ILE A 105 15.02 19.86 14.02
CA ILE A 105 14.84 19.91 12.58
C ILE A 105 16.15 20.35 11.92
N GLU A 106 16.68 19.51 11.03
CA GLU A 106 17.94 19.77 10.32
C GLU A 106 17.72 20.44 8.97
N TRP A 107 16.55 20.23 8.38
CA TRP A 107 16.14 20.77 7.09
C TRP A 107 14.63 20.93 7.03
N VAL A 108 14.18 21.98 6.35
CA VAL A 108 12.77 22.24 6.06
C VAL A 108 12.65 22.63 4.60
N ASN A 109 11.66 22.08 3.91
CA ASN A 109 11.27 22.47 2.57
C ASN A 109 9.78 22.75 2.48
N ARG A 110 9.42 23.62 1.54
CA ARG A 110 8.05 24.02 1.28
C ARG A 110 7.80 23.92 -0.20
N ILE A 111 6.80 23.14 -0.57
CA ILE A 111 6.40 22.95 -1.96
C ILE A 111 5.06 23.63 -2.16
N MET A 112 5.07 24.69 -2.95
CA MET A 112 3.88 25.44 -3.31
C MET A 112 3.27 24.84 -4.56
N LEU A 113 1.99 24.48 -4.47
CA LEU A 113 1.18 23.99 -5.56
C LEU A 113 0.13 25.06 -5.86
N ASP A 114 0.21 25.64 -7.05
CA ASP A 114 -0.83 26.54 -7.53
C ASP A 114 -2.01 25.76 -8.12
N GLU A 115 -3.07 26.49 -8.48
CA GLU A 115 -4.26 25.91 -9.07
C GLU A 115 -3.97 25.11 -10.35
N HIS A 116 -3.00 25.55 -11.17
CA HIS A 116 -2.65 24.89 -12.41
C HIS A 116 -2.06 23.50 -12.14
N ILE A 117 -1.08 23.41 -11.22
CA ILE A 117 -0.47 22.14 -10.82
C ILE A 117 -1.51 21.23 -10.16
N LEU A 118 -2.37 21.76 -9.28
CA LEU A 118 -3.40 20.97 -8.58
C LEU A 118 -4.46 20.42 -9.55
N LYS A 119 -4.75 21.12 -10.65
CA LYS A 119 -5.63 20.63 -11.73
C LYS A 119 -4.93 19.61 -12.64
N LEU A 120 -3.67 19.86 -13.01
CA LEU A 120 -2.89 18.96 -13.87
C LEU A 120 -2.54 17.65 -13.15
N LYS A 121 -2.34 17.72 -11.84
CA LYS A 121 -1.97 16.60 -10.97
C LYS A 121 -2.97 16.43 -9.81
N PRO A 122 -4.20 15.95 -10.07
CA PRO A 122 -5.26 15.89 -9.06
C PRO A 122 -4.92 15.04 -7.84
N ASP A 123 -4.05 14.05 -8.01
CA ASP A 123 -3.60 13.17 -6.94
C ASP A 123 -2.64 13.85 -5.95
N SER A 124 -2.12 15.05 -6.25
CA SER A 124 -1.34 15.90 -5.32
C SER A 124 -2.20 16.66 -4.32
N ASN A 125 -3.50 16.76 -4.57
CA ASN A 125 -4.46 17.42 -3.68
C ASN A 125 -4.49 16.75 -2.29
N PRO A 126 -4.75 17.51 -1.23
CA PRO A 126 -4.56 17.04 0.13
C PRO A 126 -5.62 16.00 0.52
N ILE A 127 -5.20 15.11 1.42
CA ILE A 127 -6.09 14.26 2.17
C ILE A 127 -6.40 14.95 3.50
N VAL A 128 -7.68 15.18 3.73
CA VAL A 128 -8.23 15.63 5.00
C VAL A 128 -8.43 14.44 5.91
N LEU A 129 -7.88 14.52 7.11
CA LEU A 129 -8.17 13.65 8.24
C LEU A 129 -9.08 14.44 9.18
N GLY A 130 -10.39 14.15 9.13
CA GLY A 130 -11.36 14.79 10.02
C GLY A 130 -11.08 14.48 11.49
N ALA A 131 -11.50 15.36 12.41
CA ALA A 131 -11.38 15.09 13.84
C ALA A 131 -12.08 13.76 14.18
N GLY A 132 -11.39 12.87 14.90
CA GLY A 132 -11.92 11.54 15.24
C GLY A 132 -11.99 10.53 14.08
N SER A 133 -11.43 10.81 12.90
CA SER A 133 -11.55 9.92 11.73
C SER A 133 -10.69 8.63 11.82
N LEU A 134 -9.72 8.59 12.73
CA LEU A 134 -8.86 7.42 12.94
C LEU A 134 -9.34 6.59 14.12
N ASN A 135 -9.57 7.24 15.26
CA ASN A 135 -10.09 6.66 16.50
C ASN A 135 -10.90 7.71 17.26
N SER A 136 -11.57 7.34 18.35
CA SER A 136 -12.37 8.27 19.17
C SER A 136 -11.54 9.49 19.60
N GLY A 137 -11.88 10.68 19.08
CA GLY A 137 -11.17 11.93 19.35
C GLY A 137 -9.79 12.07 18.70
N VAL A 138 -9.44 11.19 17.75
CA VAL A 138 -8.15 11.17 17.05
C VAL A 138 -8.33 11.16 15.52
N PRO A 139 -7.74 12.09 14.77
CA PRO A 139 -6.96 13.25 15.20
C PRO A 139 -7.76 14.21 16.10
N SER A 140 -7.07 15.02 16.91
CA SER A 140 -7.70 15.94 17.86
C SER A 140 -8.42 17.12 17.19
N THR A 141 -8.02 17.44 15.96
CA THR A 141 -8.66 18.43 15.09
C THR A 141 -8.61 17.92 13.65
N GLU A 142 -9.48 18.45 12.78
CA GLU A 142 -9.33 18.24 11.35
C GLU A 142 -7.98 18.78 10.88
N MET A 143 -7.28 17.99 10.07
CA MET A 143 -5.96 18.34 9.53
C MET A 143 -5.82 17.89 8.07
N MET A 144 -4.89 18.51 7.35
CA MET A 144 -4.59 18.19 5.96
C MET A 144 -3.14 17.74 5.80
N VAL A 145 -2.97 16.69 5.01
CA VAL A 145 -1.66 16.10 4.71
C VAL A 145 -1.56 15.72 3.24
N SER A 146 -0.33 15.62 2.76
CA SER A 146 -0.05 15.03 1.46
C SER A 146 -0.61 13.59 1.41
N PRO A 147 -1.11 13.13 0.25
CA PRO A 147 -1.54 11.76 0.07
C PRO A 147 -0.50 10.70 0.45
N ARG A 148 0.79 11.02 0.38
CA ARG A 148 1.89 10.11 0.74
C ARG A 148 2.42 10.27 2.15
N GLN A 149 1.84 11.19 2.93
CA GLN A 149 2.17 11.28 4.34
C GLN A 149 1.77 9.98 5.03
N VAL A 150 2.71 9.33 5.72
CA VAL A 150 2.48 8.08 6.43
C VAL A 150 1.96 8.37 7.83
N ILE A 151 0.77 7.85 8.14
CA ILE A 151 0.19 7.82 9.49
C ILE A 151 0.72 6.56 10.17
N CYS A 152 1.33 6.73 11.34
CA CYS A 152 1.92 5.62 12.08
C CYS A 152 0.86 4.77 12.77
N SER A 153 1.07 3.46 12.81
CA SER A 153 0.32 2.55 13.67
C SER A 153 0.76 2.70 15.12
N ASP A 154 -0.21 2.93 16.00
CA ASP A 154 -0.09 3.01 17.44
C ASP A 154 -1.48 2.95 18.10
N GLU A 155 -1.52 3.02 19.43
CA GLU A 155 -2.77 3.02 20.19
C GLU A 155 -3.67 4.23 19.86
N ARG A 156 -3.08 5.39 19.56
CA ARG A 156 -3.83 6.62 19.25
C ARG A 156 -4.59 6.49 17.94
N SER A 157 -3.88 6.14 16.87
CA SER A 157 -4.44 5.98 15.52
C SER A 157 -5.37 4.77 15.42
N GLY A 158 -5.17 3.74 16.24
CA GLY A 158 -5.90 2.48 16.15
C GLY A 158 -5.66 1.73 14.83
N LEU A 159 -4.66 2.13 14.06
CA LEU A 159 -4.34 1.50 12.78
C LEU A 159 -3.58 0.18 13.03
N PRO A 160 -3.92 -0.92 12.34
CA PRO A 160 -3.22 -2.19 12.49
C PRO A 160 -1.80 -2.17 11.89
N LYS A 161 -1.58 -1.30 10.89
CA LYS A 161 -0.29 -1.06 10.24
C LYS A 161 -0.22 0.41 9.82
N SER A 162 0.99 0.97 9.77
CA SER A 162 1.21 2.31 9.23
C SER A 162 0.80 2.34 7.75
N ARG A 163 0.17 3.45 7.33
CA ARG A 163 -0.37 3.61 5.97
C ARG A 163 -0.18 5.04 5.49
N GLU A 164 -0.01 5.21 4.18
CA GLU A 164 -0.13 6.52 3.55
C GLU A 164 -1.57 7.03 3.67
N ALA A 165 -1.74 8.35 3.77
CA ALA A 165 -3.05 9.00 3.91
C ALA A 165 -4.02 8.62 2.77
N SER A 166 -3.51 8.50 1.54
CA SER A 166 -4.28 8.08 0.35
C SER A 166 -4.95 6.72 0.52
N MET A 167 -4.33 5.80 1.27
CA MET A 167 -4.86 4.45 1.52
C MET A 167 -5.99 4.43 2.55
N LEU A 168 -6.28 5.57 3.19
CA LEU A 168 -7.31 5.71 4.22
C LEU A 168 -8.61 6.32 3.69
N LEU A 169 -8.72 6.60 2.39
CA LEU A 169 -9.91 7.22 1.77
C LEU A 169 -11.23 6.44 1.96
N SER A 170 -11.18 5.14 2.24
CA SER A 170 -12.36 4.34 2.57
C SER A 170 -12.84 4.51 4.02
N ARG A 171 -12.09 5.20 4.88
CA ARG A 171 -12.47 5.45 6.27
C ARG A 171 -13.42 6.64 6.37
N PRO A 172 -14.50 6.54 7.17
CA PRO A 172 -15.36 7.68 7.47
C PRO A 172 -14.57 8.88 8.01
N GLY A 173 -14.86 10.08 7.52
CA GLY A 173 -14.17 11.30 7.93
C GLY A 173 -12.80 11.53 7.27
N VAL A 174 -12.32 10.60 6.43
CA VAL A 174 -11.13 10.80 5.60
C VAL A 174 -11.57 11.07 4.16
N ARG A 175 -11.07 12.15 3.56
CA ARG A 175 -11.48 12.56 2.20
C ARG A 175 -10.37 13.32 1.49
N ARG A 176 -10.37 13.28 0.15
CA ARG A 176 -9.58 14.22 -0.66
C ARG A 176 -10.42 15.46 -0.93
N ILE A 177 -9.80 16.63 -0.97
CA ILE A 177 -10.42 17.86 -1.46
C ILE A 177 -9.60 18.50 -2.55
N ASN A 178 -10.25 19.24 -3.44
CA ASN A 178 -9.54 20.03 -4.43
C ASN A 178 -9.27 21.42 -3.85
N GLU A 179 -7.99 21.80 -3.84
CA GLU A 179 -7.57 23.15 -3.44
C GLU A 179 -7.27 24.00 -4.68
N THR A 180 -7.34 25.33 -4.52
CA THR A 180 -6.87 26.28 -5.55
C THR A 180 -5.46 26.78 -5.27
N GLY A 181 -4.92 26.47 -4.09
CA GLY A 181 -3.55 26.78 -3.73
C GLY A 181 -3.18 26.08 -2.42
N LEU A 182 -2.00 25.46 -2.38
CA LEU A 182 -1.56 24.67 -1.23
C LEU A 182 -0.05 24.77 -1.06
N THR A 183 0.42 24.74 0.18
CA THR A 183 1.84 24.58 0.48
C THR A 183 2.04 23.38 1.38
N TYR A 184 2.80 22.39 0.92
CA TYR A 184 3.24 21.30 1.78
C TYR A 184 4.55 21.65 2.45
N THR A 185 4.59 21.54 3.78
CA THR A 185 5.83 21.61 4.56
C THR A 185 6.37 20.20 4.78
N MET A 186 7.64 20.02 4.48
CA MET A 186 8.42 18.79 4.69
C MET A 186 9.63 19.13 5.54
N PHE A 187 10.06 18.21 6.38
CA PHE A 187 11.27 18.38 7.18
C PHE A 187 11.83 17.02 7.60
N HIS A 188 13.10 16.97 8.00
CA HIS A 188 13.71 15.82 8.65
C HIS A 188 14.57 16.26 9.83
N VAL A 189 14.86 15.32 10.73
CA VAL A 189 15.59 15.53 11.99
C VAL A 189 16.94 14.80 12.00
N GLY A 190 17.54 14.64 10.82
CA GLY A 190 18.78 13.87 10.61
C GLY A 190 18.59 12.35 10.49
N GLU A 191 17.39 11.85 10.72
CA GLU A 191 17.00 10.44 10.55
C GLU A 191 15.49 10.33 10.22
N THR A 192 15.05 9.11 9.91
CA THR A 192 13.61 8.84 9.78
C THR A 192 12.97 8.82 11.17
N ALA A 193 11.98 9.68 11.38
CA ALA A 193 11.34 9.83 12.69
C ALA A 193 9.82 9.91 12.60
N ASP A 194 9.14 9.41 13.62
CA ASP A 194 7.70 9.51 13.80
C ASP A 194 7.41 10.71 14.71
N ILE A 195 6.79 11.77 14.16
CA ILE A 195 6.65 13.08 14.82
C ILE A 195 5.19 13.35 15.18
N TYR A 196 4.96 13.92 16.37
CA TYR A 196 3.62 14.23 16.86
C TYR A 196 3.01 15.44 16.16
N CYS A 197 1.86 15.23 15.52
CA CYS A 197 1.07 16.23 14.82
C CYS A 197 -0.42 16.04 15.14
N GLU A 198 -1.11 17.07 15.64
CA GLU A 198 -2.57 17.07 15.86
C GLU A 198 -3.16 15.79 16.52
N GLY A 199 -2.46 15.24 17.51
CA GLY A 199 -2.93 14.05 18.23
C GLY A 199 -2.47 12.70 17.69
N ILE A 200 -1.77 12.66 16.56
CA ILE A 200 -1.23 11.44 15.93
C ILE A 200 0.27 11.53 15.66
N TYR A 201 0.89 10.39 15.34
CA TYR A 201 2.27 10.37 14.85
C TYR A 201 2.30 10.20 13.33
N LEU A 202 3.10 11.04 12.68
CA LEU A 202 3.33 11.02 11.25
C LEU A 202 4.80 10.74 10.98
N ARG A 203 5.11 9.86 10.03
CA ARG A 203 6.49 9.51 9.69
C ARG A 203 7.10 10.49 8.71
N PHE A 204 8.28 10.98 9.04
CA PHE A 204 9.11 11.84 8.19
C PHE A 204 10.39 11.09 7.82
N PRO A 205 10.60 10.75 6.54
CA PRO A 205 11.83 10.13 6.08
C PRO A 205 12.98 11.15 6.02
N ILE A 206 14.22 10.66 6.02
CA ILE A 206 15.41 11.49 5.77
C ILE A 206 15.61 11.79 4.28
N GLU A 207 15.21 10.87 3.40
CA GLU A 207 15.32 10.99 1.94
C GLU A 207 14.01 11.56 1.35
N THR A 208 14.10 12.72 0.70
CA THR A 208 13.07 13.20 -0.24
C THR A 208 13.71 13.90 -1.41
#